data_AF-A0AAD1RAP0-F1
#
_entry.id   AF-A0AAD1RAP0-F1
#
_cell.length_a   1.000
_cell.length_b   1.000
_cell.length_c   1.000
_cell.angle_alpha   90.00
_cell.angle_beta   90.00
_cell.angle_gamma   90.00
#
_symmetry.space_group_name_H-M   'P 1'
#
loop_
_entity.id
_entity.type
_entity.pdbx_description
1 polymer ?
#
loop_
_entity_poly.entity_id
_entity_poly.type
_entity_poly.pdbx_seq_one_letter_code
_entity_poly.pdbx_strand_id
1 'polypeptide(L)'
;MHDLIGLFRCTPWKEKSCCTPAISQEAHSDQSYLYNFDWNHCGAMSPECKKHFIQDTCFYECSPNLGPWIQAVDSSWRKERILDVPLCQEDCEDWYNDCKRDYTCKDNWHVGWNWTGGINKCPEGSQCRTIGDVYGSASNFCETVWSNSYKYTTHKRGSGQCLQVWFNVTDGNPNVKVAEYYAKLRGGANVPQVGLLLLVSLTAMGILNFD
;
A
#
# COMPACT_ATOMS: atom_id res chain seq x y z
N MET A 1 -12.64 -28.78 -19.20
CA MET A 1 -12.97 -27.41 -19.65
C MET A 1 -12.41 -26.49 -18.58
N HIS A 2 -11.10 -26.30 -18.67
CA HIS A 2 -10.29 -25.53 -17.74
C HIS A 2 -10.39 -24.04 -18.13
N ASP A 3 -10.33 -23.15 -17.12
CA ASP A 3 -9.99 -21.73 -17.25
C ASP A 3 -10.95 -20.76 -17.93
N LEU A 4 -12.12 -20.52 -17.32
CA LEU A 4 -12.87 -19.26 -17.51
C LEU A 4 -13.13 -18.48 -16.20
N ILE A 5 -12.54 -18.90 -15.08
CA ILE A 5 -12.68 -18.21 -13.77
C ILE A 5 -11.41 -17.42 -13.40
N GLY A 6 -10.32 -17.53 -14.18
CA GLY A 6 -9.03 -16.93 -13.88
C GLY A 6 -8.80 -15.47 -14.32
N LEU A 7 -9.80 -14.78 -14.90
CA LEU A 7 -9.52 -13.61 -15.76
C LEU A 7 -9.71 -12.21 -15.13
N PHE A 8 -10.04 -12.06 -13.84
CA PHE A 8 -10.19 -10.71 -13.26
C PHE A 8 -9.83 -10.64 -11.76
N ARG A 9 -8.54 -10.67 -11.43
CA ARG A 9 -8.07 -10.63 -10.04
C ARG A 9 -8.08 -9.21 -9.44
N CYS A 10 -8.11 -8.15 -10.25
CA CYS A 10 -8.38 -6.79 -9.76
C CYS A 10 -9.88 -6.43 -9.65
N THR A 11 -10.81 -7.39 -9.81
CA THR A 11 -12.26 -7.13 -9.67
C THR A 11 -12.71 -6.51 -8.35
N PRO A 12 -12.01 -6.68 -7.22
CA PRO A 12 -12.42 -6.00 -5.99
C PRO A 12 -12.52 -4.48 -6.08
N TRP A 13 -11.89 -3.86 -7.09
CA TRP A 13 -11.95 -2.42 -7.34
C TRP A 13 -12.87 -2.02 -8.50
N LYS A 14 -13.61 -2.96 -9.12
CA LYS A 14 -14.41 -2.72 -10.34
C LYS A 14 -15.37 -1.52 -10.23
N GLU A 15 -16.03 -1.36 -9.08
CA GLU A 15 -17.02 -0.29 -8.87
C GLU A 15 -16.38 1.10 -8.76
N LYS A 16 -15.14 1.18 -8.25
CA LYS A 16 -14.40 2.43 -8.07
C LYS A 16 -12.90 2.15 -8.09
N SER A 17 -12.26 2.39 -9.23
CA SER A 17 -10.83 2.15 -9.44
C SER A 17 -10.07 3.39 -9.94
N CYS A 18 -8.76 3.39 -9.70
CA CYS A 18 -7.80 4.28 -10.36
C CYS A 18 -7.18 3.66 -11.63
N CYS A 19 -7.29 2.33 -11.79
CA CYS A 19 -6.75 1.62 -12.94
C CYS A 19 -7.78 1.48 -14.07
N THR A 20 -7.29 1.31 -15.30
CA THR A 20 -8.08 0.95 -16.47
C THR A 20 -8.18 -0.57 -16.63
N PRO A 21 -9.12 -1.10 -17.44
CA PRO A 21 -9.17 -2.53 -17.74
C PRO A 21 -7.86 -3.08 -18.32
N ALA A 22 -7.16 -2.29 -19.15
CA ALA A 22 -5.87 -2.67 -19.72
C ALA A 22 -4.79 -2.83 -18.64
N ILE A 23 -4.68 -1.87 -17.70
CA ILE A 23 -3.76 -1.98 -16.56
C ILE A 23 -4.11 -3.19 -15.69
N SER A 24 -5.40 -3.41 -15.46
CA SER A 24 -5.85 -4.55 -14.65
C SER A 24 -5.49 -5.88 -15.29
N GLN A 25 -5.57 -6.03 -16.62
CA GLN A 25 -5.18 -7.26 -17.30
C GLN A 25 -3.68 -7.51 -17.13
N GLU A 26 -2.90 -6.45 -17.22
CA GLU A 26 -1.44 -6.46 -17.23
C GLU A 26 -0.83 -6.74 -15.87
N ALA A 27 -1.51 -6.39 -14.78
CA ALA A 27 -1.14 -6.81 -13.43
C ALA A 27 -1.00 -8.35 -13.28
N HIS A 28 -1.54 -9.14 -14.21
CA HIS A 28 -1.49 -10.61 -14.21
C HIS A 28 -0.42 -11.20 -15.12
N SER A 29 0.18 -10.39 -15.99
CA SER A 29 1.16 -10.82 -16.98
C SER A 29 2.55 -10.85 -16.37
N ASP A 30 3.29 -11.93 -16.61
CA ASP A 30 4.74 -11.91 -16.39
C ASP A 30 5.39 -10.90 -17.34
N GLN A 31 6.34 -10.11 -16.84
CA GLN A 31 7.04 -9.10 -17.65
C GLN A 31 6.06 -8.12 -18.32
N SER A 32 4.98 -7.81 -17.62
CA SER A 32 4.00 -6.81 -18.07
C SER A 32 4.68 -5.49 -18.44
N TYR A 33 4.14 -4.80 -19.46
CA TYR A 33 4.63 -3.49 -19.85
C TYR A 33 4.54 -2.43 -18.75
N LEU A 34 3.79 -2.68 -17.66
CA LEU A 34 3.72 -1.78 -16.51
C LEU A 34 5.12 -1.49 -15.96
N TYR A 35 5.93 -2.54 -15.81
CA TYR A 35 7.24 -2.45 -15.15
C TYR A 35 8.34 -3.31 -15.78
N ASN A 36 8.01 -4.12 -16.79
CA ASN A 36 8.87 -5.18 -17.36
C ASN A 36 9.51 -6.05 -16.27
N PHE A 37 8.75 -6.32 -15.20
CA PHE A 37 9.26 -7.00 -14.02
C PHE A 37 9.07 -8.51 -14.15
N ASP A 38 10.16 -9.24 -13.99
CA ASP A 38 10.23 -10.69 -13.92
C ASP A 38 10.23 -11.15 -12.45
N TRP A 39 9.11 -11.79 -12.07
CA TRP A 39 8.95 -12.45 -10.79
C TRP A 39 9.88 -13.66 -10.63
N ASN A 40 10.40 -14.22 -11.73
CA ASN A 40 11.19 -15.45 -11.76
C ASN A 40 12.71 -15.22 -11.82
N HIS A 41 13.19 -14.08 -11.33
CA HIS A 41 14.60 -13.68 -11.39
C HIS A 41 15.57 -14.62 -10.66
N CYS A 42 15.08 -15.53 -9.82
CA CYS A 42 15.84 -16.58 -9.14
C CYS A 42 15.29 -18.01 -9.38
N GLY A 43 14.62 -18.21 -10.52
CA GLY A 43 13.87 -19.44 -10.82
C GLY A 43 12.37 -19.22 -10.72
N ALA A 44 11.57 -20.24 -11.05
CA ALA A 44 10.12 -20.12 -11.07
C ALA A 44 9.57 -19.79 -9.66
N MET A 45 8.88 -18.65 -9.55
CA MET A 45 8.15 -18.28 -8.34
C MET A 45 6.90 -19.16 -8.20
N SER A 46 6.59 -19.60 -6.98
CA SER A 46 5.41 -20.41 -6.72
C SER A 46 4.12 -19.62 -7.02
N PRO A 47 3.05 -20.28 -7.50
CA PRO A 47 1.76 -19.64 -7.67
C PRO A 47 1.20 -19.01 -6.38
N GLU A 48 1.48 -19.63 -5.24
CA GLU A 48 1.08 -19.16 -3.91
C GLU A 48 1.76 -17.85 -3.53
N CYS A 49 3.05 -17.68 -3.84
CA CYS A 49 3.73 -16.40 -3.64
C CYS A 49 3.30 -15.36 -4.69
N LYS A 50 3.28 -15.74 -5.97
CA LYS A 50 3.01 -14.84 -7.09
C LYS A 50 1.64 -14.19 -7.02
N LYS A 51 0.61 -14.89 -6.53
CA LYS A 51 -0.74 -14.31 -6.36
C LYS A 51 -0.74 -13.04 -5.49
N HIS A 52 0.17 -12.94 -4.52
CA HIS A 52 0.27 -11.77 -3.64
C HIS A 52 0.90 -10.58 -4.33
N PHE A 53 1.96 -10.78 -5.13
CA PHE A 53 2.54 -9.71 -5.95
C PHE A 53 1.57 -9.18 -7.02
N ILE A 54 0.74 -10.07 -7.57
CA ILE A 54 -0.36 -9.67 -8.47
C ILE A 54 -1.41 -8.84 -7.70
N GLN A 55 -1.82 -9.29 -6.51
CA GLN A 55 -2.80 -8.58 -5.69
C GLN A 55 -2.29 -7.20 -5.23
N ASP A 56 -1.01 -7.13 -4.84
CA ASP A 56 -0.30 -5.89 -4.53
C ASP A 56 -0.31 -4.93 -5.71
N THR A 57 -0.02 -5.42 -6.92
CA THR A 57 -0.12 -4.62 -8.15
C THR A 57 -1.54 -4.11 -8.36
N CYS A 58 -2.57 -4.96 -8.22
CA CYS A 58 -3.96 -4.52 -8.30
C CYS A 58 -4.28 -3.45 -7.24
N PHE A 59 -3.82 -3.62 -6.01
CA PHE A 59 -4.08 -2.66 -4.94
C PHE A 59 -3.41 -1.31 -5.21
N TYR A 60 -2.13 -1.31 -5.61
CA TYR A 60 -1.38 -0.11 -5.93
C TYR A 60 -1.98 0.65 -7.11
N GLU A 61 -2.30 -0.06 -8.20
CA GLU A 61 -2.80 0.56 -9.42
C GLU A 61 -4.28 0.96 -9.33
N CYS A 62 -5.09 0.17 -8.63
CA CYS A 62 -6.55 0.32 -8.68
C CYS A 62 -7.15 0.99 -7.44
N SER A 63 -6.50 0.99 -6.28
CA SER A 63 -7.14 1.46 -5.04
C SER A 63 -7.31 2.98 -5.00
N PRO A 64 -8.55 3.50 -4.93
CA PRO A 64 -8.80 4.93 -4.77
C PRO A 64 -8.63 5.40 -3.32
N ASN A 65 -8.22 4.51 -2.41
CA ASN A 65 -8.22 4.74 -0.97
C ASN A 65 -6.81 4.98 -0.41
N LEU A 66 -5.81 5.14 -1.28
CA LEU A 66 -4.42 5.35 -0.90
C LEU A 66 -4.06 6.82 -0.64
N GLY A 67 -4.98 7.76 -0.92
CA GLY A 67 -4.76 9.20 -0.83
C GLY A 67 -4.01 9.70 0.42
N PRO A 68 -4.36 9.25 1.65
CA PRO A 68 -3.65 9.69 2.85
C PRO A 68 -2.15 9.34 2.87
N TRP A 69 -1.67 8.41 2.04
CA TRP A 69 -0.27 7.96 2.04
C TRP A 69 0.50 8.34 0.78
N ILE A 70 -0.12 9.09 -0.13
CA ILE A 70 0.54 9.59 -1.33
C ILE A 70 1.52 10.70 -0.93
N GLN A 71 2.76 10.60 -1.40
CA GLN A 71 3.80 11.59 -1.22
C GLN A 71 4.49 11.87 -2.55
N ALA A 72 4.85 13.14 -2.76
CA ALA A 72 5.65 13.56 -3.91
C ALA A 72 7.06 12.95 -3.84
N VAL A 73 7.58 12.56 -5.00
CA VAL A 73 8.94 12.01 -5.13
C VAL A 73 9.65 12.62 -6.33
N ASP A 74 10.96 12.78 -6.19
CA ASP A 74 11.83 13.14 -7.29
C ASP A 74 12.26 11.86 -8.03
N SER A 75 11.47 11.47 -9.04
CA SER A 75 11.72 10.27 -9.84
C SER A 75 11.39 10.52 -11.31
N SER A 76 12.16 9.90 -12.20
CA SER A 76 12.02 10.06 -13.66
C SER A 76 10.73 9.48 -14.23
N TRP A 77 10.07 8.55 -13.51
CA TRP A 77 8.93 7.78 -14.03
C TRP A 77 7.64 7.95 -13.22
N ARG A 78 7.71 8.55 -12.02
CA ARG A 78 6.53 8.88 -11.21
C ARG A 78 6.75 10.17 -10.43
N LYS A 79 5.72 11.01 -10.34
CA LYS A 79 5.74 12.25 -9.54
C LYS A 79 5.36 12.01 -8.08
N GLU A 80 4.62 10.93 -7.82
CA GLU A 80 4.09 10.58 -6.53
C GLU A 80 4.21 9.06 -6.32
N ARG A 81 4.22 8.64 -5.06
CA ARG A 81 4.09 7.22 -4.67
C ARG A 81 3.41 7.11 -3.31
N ILE A 82 3.02 5.90 -2.96
CA ILE A 82 2.63 5.58 -1.58
C ILE A 82 3.87 5.38 -0.69
N LEU A 83 3.75 5.81 0.57
CA LEU A 83 4.70 5.56 1.64
C LEU A 83 3.97 5.28 2.95
N ASP A 84 4.49 4.31 3.70
CA ASP A 84 3.98 3.90 5.02
C ASP A 84 2.49 3.53 5.04
N VAL A 85 1.99 2.90 3.99
CA VAL A 85 0.62 2.38 3.96
C VAL A 85 0.45 1.30 5.02
N PRO A 86 -0.46 1.44 6.01
CA PRO A 86 -0.60 0.53 7.14
C PRO A 86 -1.25 -0.76 6.67
N LEU A 87 -0.44 -1.76 6.32
CA LEU A 87 -0.94 -3.05 5.88
C LEU A 87 -1.47 -3.84 7.08
N CYS A 88 -2.63 -4.48 6.94
CA CYS A 88 -3.15 -5.33 7.99
C CYS A 88 -2.19 -6.49 8.28
N GLN A 89 -2.17 -6.89 9.56
CA GLN A 89 -1.26 -7.93 10.05
C GLN A 89 -1.33 -9.20 9.19
N GLU A 90 -2.54 -9.70 8.96
CA GLU A 90 -2.76 -10.94 8.20
C GLU A 90 -2.29 -10.82 6.76
N ASP A 91 -2.54 -9.70 6.08
CA ASP A 91 -2.14 -9.50 4.68
C ASP A 91 -0.63 -9.59 4.51
N CYS A 92 0.12 -8.98 5.42
CA CYS A 92 1.57 -9.05 5.40
C CYS A 92 2.11 -10.44 5.77
N GLU A 93 1.55 -11.05 6.83
CA GLU A 93 1.96 -12.37 7.30
C GLU A 93 1.63 -13.48 6.30
N ASP A 94 0.45 -13.45 5.69
CA ASP A 94 0.02 -14.39 4.64
C ASP A 94 0.95 -14.29 3.43
N TRP A 95 1.25 -13.07 2.97
CA TRP A 95 2.16 -12.83 1.85
C TRP A 95 3.56 -13.39 2.14
N TYR A 96 4.15 -13.03 3.28
CA TYR A 96 5.46 -13.54 3.65
C TYR A 96 5.46 -15.06 3.81
N ASN A 97 4.44 -15.64 4.44
CA ASN A 97 4.39 -17.09 4.69
C ASN A 97 4.27 -17.91 3.41
N ASP A 98 3.50 -17.43 2.44
CA ASP A 98 3.38 -18.06 1.12
C ASP A 98 4.66 -17.90 0.28
N CYS A 99 5.45 -16.85 0.53
CA CYS A 99 6.68 -16.56 -0.22
C CYS A 99 7.99 -17.04 0.41
N LYS A 100 8.06 -17.27 1.73
CA LYS A 100 9.36 -17.44 2.44
C LYS A 100 10.25 -18.59 1.97
N ARG A 101 9.69 -19.57 1.24
CA ARG A 101 10.44 -20.70 0.66
C ARG A 101 10.85 -20.47 -0.80
N ASP A 102 10.32 -19.44 -1.45
CA ASP A 102 10.73 -19.02 -2.78
C ASP A 102 12.02 -18.22 -2.69
N TYR A 103 12.63 -17.95 -3.85
CA TYR A 103 13.98 -17.41 -3.93
C TYR A 103 14.01 -15.97 -4.44
N THR A 104 14.97 -15.21 -3.95
CA THR A 104 15.33 -13.89 -4.47
C THR A 104 16.81 -13.62 -4.27
N CYS A 105 17.34 -12.65 -5.00
CA CYS A 105 18.73 -12.19 -4.89
C CYS A 105 18.84 -10.81 -4.26
N LYS A 106 17.70 -10.18 -3.91
CA LYS A 106 17.62 -8.81 -3.40
C LYS A 106 16.58 -8.67 -2.30
N ASP A 107 16.86 -7.78 -1.36
CA ASP A 107 15.98 -7.32 -0.28
C ASP A 107 15.09 -6.13 -0.70
N ASN A 108 15.59 -5.25 -1.57
CA ASN A 108 14.84 -4.11 -2.08
C ASN A 108 14.63 -4.25 -3.59
N TRP A 109 13.36 -4.42 -3.99
CA TRP A 109 12.96 -4.69 -5.37
C TRP A 109 12.62 -3.42 -6.16
N HIS A 110 12.64 -2.23 -5.55
CA HIS A 110 12.50 -0.98 -6.31
C HIS A 110 13.76 -0.56 -7.05
N VAL A 111 14.96 -0.95 -6.60
CA VAL A 111 16.22 -0.37 -7.08
C VAL A 111 17.33 -1.41 -7.18
N GLY A 112 18.37 -1.13 -7.98
CA GLY A 112 19.60 -1.92 -8.03
C GLY A 112 19.49 -3.24 -8.80
N TRP A 113 18.53 -3.37 -9.71
CA TRP A 113 18.47 -4.47 -10.68
C TRP A 113 19.39 -4.21 -11.86
N ASN A 114 19.83 -5.29 -12.52
CA ASN A 114 20.44 -5.22 -13.84
C ASN A 114 19.34 -5.22 -14.92
N TRP A 115 19.23 -4.12 -15.68
CA TRP A 115 18.21 -3.92 -16.72
C TRP A 115 18.75 -4.00 -18.16
N THR A 116 20.01 -4.42 -18.37
CA THR A 116 20.65 -4.43 -19.71
C THR A 116 19.86 -5.24 -20.74
N GLY A 117 19.09 -6.25 -20.31
CA GLY A 117 18.23 -7.07 -21.16
C GLY A 117 16.77 -6.60 -21.30
N GLY A 118 16.42 -5.41 -20.80
CA GLY A 118 15.05 -4.88 -20.82
C GLY A 118 14.11 -5.42 -19.73
N ILE A 119 14.52 -6.48 -19.05
CA ILE A 119 13.86 -7.05 -17.86
C ILE A 119 14.83 -7.01 -16.67
N ASN A 120 14.31 -6.99 -15.45
CA ASN A 120 15.16 -7.04 -14.26
C ASN A 120 15.86 -8.39 -14.13
N LYS A 121 17.16 -8.34 -13.89
CA LYS A 121 17.97 -9.50 -13.51
C LYS A 121 18.75 -9.21 -12.24
N CYS A 122 19.07 -10.27 -11.52
CA CYS A 122 19.95 -10.20 -10.36
C CYS A 122 21.26 -9.45 -10.71
N PRO A 123 21.68 -8.48 -9.89
CA PRO A 123 22.93 -7.76 -10.12
C PRO A 123 24.13 -8.70 -9.99
N GLU A 124 25.24 -8.34 -10.64
CA GLU A 124 26.46 -9.13 -10.61
C GLU A 124 26.94 -9.36 -9.17
N GLY A 125 27.39 -10.58 -8.87
CA GLY A 125 27.84 -10.98 -7.53
C GLY A 125 26.73 -11.26 -6.51
N SER A 126 25.47 -11.02 -6.83
CA SER A 126 24.35 -11.43 -5.96
C SER A 126 24.08 -12.93 -6.05
N GLN A 127 23.60 -13.51 -4.95
CA GLN A 127 23.25 -14.93 -4.84
C GLN A 127 21.77 -15.08 -4.55
N CYS A 128 21.11 -16.01 -5.23
CA CYS A 128 19.74 -16.39 -4.92
C CYS A 128 19.70 -17.13 -3.58
N ARG A 129 18.89 -16.64 -2.66
CA ARG A 129 18.62 -17.21 -1.33
C ARG A 129 17.11 -17.25 -1.11
N THR A 130 16.65 -17.98 -0.10
CA THR A 130 15.22 -17.99 0.20
C THR A 130 14.77 -16.60 0.66
N ILE A 131 13.53 -16.22 0.36
CA ILE A 131 12.92 -14.98 0.88
C ILE A 131 12.97 -14.99 2.42
N GLY A 132 12.80 -16.15 3.05
CA GLY A 132 12.97 -16.30 4.50
C GLY A 132 14.37 -15.88 4.99
N ASP A 133 15.44 -16.31 4.31
CA ASP A 133 16.82 -15.95 4.68
C ASP A 133 17.14 -14.48 4.43
N VAL A 134 16.52 -13.88 3.40
CA VAL A 134 16.76 -12.47 3.04
C VAL A 134 16.06 -11.53 4.01
N TYR A 135 14.80 -11.80 4.37
CA TYR A 135 13.98 -10.87 5.13
C TYR A 135 13.80 -11.24 6.60
N GLY A 136 13.85 -12.52 6.97
CA GLY A 136 13.74 -13.02 8.35
C GLY A 136 12.36 -12.89 9.02
N SER A 137 11.55 -11.90 8.65
CA SER A 137 10.23 -11.64 9.23
C SER A 137 9.27 -11.02 8.20
N ALA A 138 7.96 -11.15 8.46
CA ALA A 138 6.93 -10.55 7.63
C ALA A 138 7.02 -9.02 7.60
N SER A 139 7.23 -8.38 8.75
CA SER A 139 7.35 -6.92 8.83
C SER A 139 8.49 -6.41 7.96
N ASN A 140 9.69 -6.99 8.09
CA ASN A 140 10.82 -6.60 7.25
C ASN A 140 10.55 -6.87 5.76
N PHE A 141 9.87 -7.97 5.43
CA PHE A 141 9.48 -8.27 4.05
C PHE A 141 8.58 -7.18 3.44
N CYS A 142 7.42 -6.92 4.04
CA CYS A 142 6.45 -5.98 3.50
C CYS A 142 6.95 -4.53 3.50
N GLU A 143 7.77 -4.15 4.48
CA GLU A 143 8.34 -2.81 4.58
C GLU A 143 9.49 -2.60 3.59
N THR A 144 10.34 -3.60 3.35
CA THR A 144 11.59 -3.41 2.60
C THR A 144 11.43 -3.71 1.11
N VAL A 145 10.64 -4.72 0.73
CA VAL A 145 10.56 -5.20 -0.68
C VAL A 145 10.27 -4.05 -1.65
N TRP A 146 9.37 -3.13 -1.25
CA TRP A 146 9.02 -1.94 -2.01
C TRP A 146 9.46 -0.63 -1.33
N SER A 147 10.63 -0.59 -0.70
CA SER A 147 11.21 0.64 -0.11
C SER A 147 10.20 1.48 0.68
N ASN A 148 9.61 0.90 1.72
CA ASN A 148 8.64 1.54 2.62
C ASN A 148 7.35 2.02 1.95
N SER A 149 6.94 1.41 0.83
CA SER A 149 5.56 1.59 0.34
C SER A 149 4.54 1.18 1.41
N TYR A 150 4.83 0.10 2.13
CA TYR A 150 4.01 -0.40 3.23
C TYR A 150 4.70 -0.25 4.58
N LYS A 151 3.86 -0.20 5.62
CA LYS A 151 4.23 -0.28 7.02
C LYS A 151 3.45 -1.43 7.65
N TYR A 152 4.15 -2.36 8.30
CA TYR A 152 3.49 -3.44 9.01
C TYR A 152 2.72 -2.89 10.21
N THR A 153 1.58 -3.49 10.52
CA THR A 153 0.79 -3.14 11.70
C THR A 153 0.38 -4.40 12.46
N THR A 154 0.09 -4.23 13.75
CA THR A 154 -0.56 -5.26 14.57
C THR A 154 -2.09 -5.17 14.51
N HIS A 155 -2.62 -4.28 13.66
CA HIS A 155 -4.06 -4.15 13.47
C HIS A 155 -4.55 -5.29 12.58
N LYS A 156 -5.63 -5.92 13.04
CA LYS A 156 -6.27 -7.04 12.37
C LYS A 156 -7.13 -6.57 11.19
N ARG A 157 -7.30 -7.42 10.18
CA ARG A 157 -8.35 -7.25 9.14
C ARG A 157 -9.68 -6.87 9.80
N GLY A 158 -10.39 -5.91 9.22
CA GLY A 158 -11.68 -5.43 9.73
C GLY A 158 -11.61 -4.45 10.91
N SER A 159 -10.43 -4.17 11.48
CA SER A 159 -10.27 -3.19 12.58
C SER A 159 -10.63 -1.75 12.20
N GLY A 160 -10.62 -1.43 10.91
CA GLY A 160 -10.76 -0.05 10.40
C GLY A 160 -9.50 0.80 10.57
N GLN A 161 -8.37 0.22 10.99
CA GLN A 161 -7.11 0.94 11.27
C GLN A 161 -5.94 0.50 10.38
N CYS A 162 -6.15 -0.48 9.50
CA CYS A 162 -5.19 -0.94 8.51
C CYS A 162 -5.89 -1.23 7.18
N LEU A 163 -5.16 -1.07 6.09
CA LEU A 163 -5.62 -1.36 4.74
C LEU A 163 -5.46 -2.85 4.43
N GLN A 164 -6.47 -3.39 3.76
CA GLN A 164 -6.54 -4.78 3.31
C GLN A 164 -6.34 -4.82 1.79
N VAL A 165 -5.39 -5.62 1.33
CA VAL A 165 -5.22 -5.92 -0.09
C VAL A 165 -6.10 -7.09 -0.51
N TRP A 166 -6.46 -7.98 0.42
CA TRP A 166 -7.45 -9.04 0.25
C TRP A 166 -8.74 -8.73 1.02
N PHE A 167 -9.87 -8.64 0.31
CA PHE A 167 -11.18 -8.45 0.95
C PHE A 167 -12.31 -9.07 0.12
N ASN A 168 -13.41 -9.41 0.79
CA ASN A 168 -14.61 -9.89 0.15
C ASN A 168 -15.41 -8.73 -0.44
N VAL A 169 -15.65 -8.78 -1.75
CA VAL A 169 -16.36 -7.72 -2.48
C VAL A 169 -17.82 -7.57 -2.08
N THR A 170 -18.47 -8.64 -1.59
CA THR A 170 -19.87 -8.59 -1.18
C THR A 170 -20.09 -7.76 0.08
N ASP A 171 -19.06 -7.62 0.91
CA ASP A 171 -19.11 -6.89 2.18
C ASP A 171 -18.73 -5.40 1.99
N GLY A 172 -18.44 -5.01 0.74
CA GLY A 172 -17.92 -3.70 0.37
C GLY A 172 -16.43 -3.56 0.61
N ASN A 173 -15.83 -2.51 0.02
CA ASN A 173 -14.40 -2.24 0.19
C ASN A 173 -14.13 -1.66 1.60
N PRO A 174 -13.43 -2.39 2.49
CA PRO A 174 -13.19 -1.95 3.87
C PRO A 174 -12.24 -0.75 3.95
N ASN A 175 -11.44 -0.52 2.91
CA ASN A 175 -10.42 0.53 2.87
C ASN A 175 -11.01 1.94 2.80
N VAL A 176 -12.29 2.08 2.44
CA VAL A 176 -12.99 3.38 2.46
C VAL A 176 -12.97 3.97 3.87
N LYS A 177 -13.37 3.19 4.87
CA LYS A 177 -13.42 3.65 6.27
C LYS A 177 -12.03 3.92 6.84
N VAL A 178 -11.04 3.12 6.44
CA VAL A 178 -9.64 3.27 6.86
C VAL A 178 -9.07 4.58 6.31
N ALA A 179 -9.26 4.85 5.02
CA ALA A 179 -8.78 6.08 4.39
C ALA A 179 -9.44 7.32 5.02
N GLU A 180 -10.76 7.27 5.28
CA GLU A 180 -11.47 8.36 5.97
C GLU A 180 -10.95 8.60 7.39
N TYR A 181 -10.66 7.53 8.14
CA TYR A 181 -10.10 7.61 9.48
C TYR A 181 -8.76 8.35 9.48
N TYR A 182 -7.82 7.93 8.62
CA TYR A 182 -6.50 8.57 8.54
C TYR A 182 -6.53 9.96 7.92
N ALA A 183 -7.43 10.23 6.98
CA ALA A 183 -7.63 11.58 6.44
C ALA A 183 -8.10 12.55 7.53
N LYS A 184 -9.03 12.12 8.40
CA LYS A 184 -9.52 12.93 9.54
C LYS A 184 -8.43 13.18 10.58
N LEU A 185 -7.61 12.17 10.91
CA LEU A 185 -6.49 12.35 11.83
C LEU A 185 -5.48 13.39 11.33
N ARG A 186 -5.16 13.36 10.03
CA ARG A 186 -4.26 14.35 9.41
C ARG A 186 -4.88 15.74 9.31
N GLY A 187 -6.18 15.82 9.02
CA GLY A 187 -6.92 17.10 8.98
C GLY A 187 -7.12 17.73 10.36
N GLY A 188 -7.31 16.92 11.41
CA GLY A 188 -7.48 17.39 12.80
C GLY A 188 -6.20 17.92 13.44
N ALA A 189 -5.02 17.53 12.93
CA ALA A 189 -3.74 18.05 13.39
C ALA A 189 -3.47 19.52 12.95
N ASN A 190 -4.28 20.08 12.04
CA ASN A 190 -4.11 21.41 11.47
C ASN A 190 -5.17 22.45 11.88
N VAL A 191 -5.97 22.20 12.93
CA VAL A 191 -6.89 23.22 13.47
C VAL A 191 -6.14 24.05 14.52
N PRO A 192 -5.80 25.33 14.29
CA PRO A 192 -5.41 26.21 15.37
C PRO A 192 -6.62 26.31 16.30
N GLN A 193 -6.48 25.95 17.57
CA GLN A 193 -7.47 26.29 18.58
C GLN A 193 -7.56 27.82 18.65
N VAL A 194 -8.46 28.41 17.88
CA VAL A 194 -8.90 29.78 18.14
C VAL A 194 -9.73 29.70 19.41
N GLY A 195 -9.05 29.90 20.54
CA GLY A 195 -9.70 29.98 21.85
C GLY A 195 -10.79 31.04 21.79
N LEU A 196 -12.03 30.62 22.05
CA LEU A 196 -13.18 31.49 22.15
C LEU A 196 -13.01 32.34 23.42
N LEU A 197 -12.39 33.51 23.30
CA LEU A 197 -12.32 34.51 24.37
C LEU A 197 -13.73 35.08 24.59
N LEU A 198 -14.42 34.58 25.61
CA LEU A 198 -15.63 35.21 26.15
C LEU A 198 -15.23 36.48 26.91
N LEU A 199 -15.38 37.64 26.27
CA LEU A 199 -15.29 38.94 26.93
C LEU A 199 -16.54 39.17 27.78
N VAL A 200 -16.43 38.98 29.09
CA VAL A 200 -17.44 39.43 30.05
C VAL A 200 -17.24 40.93 30.25
N SER A 201 -18.16 41.75 29.73
CA SER A 201 -18.18 43.19 29.98
C SER A 201 -18.84 43.46 31.34
N LEU A 202 -18.06 43.90 32.33
CA LEU A 202 -18.59 44.55 33.51
C LEU A 202 -19.06 45.96 33.14
N THR A 203 -20.36 46.18 33.08
CA THR A 203 -20.94 47.52 33.07
C THR A 203 -20.85 48.10 34.49
N ALA A 204 -19.99 49.10 34.66
CA ALA A 204 -20.01 49.96 35.83
C ALA A 204 -21.29 50.80 35.81
N MET A 205 -22.22 50.55 36.74
CA MET A 205 -23.31 51.49 37.01
C MET A 205 -22.75 52.71 37.72
N GLY A 206 -22.95 53.86 37.07
CA GLY A 206 -22.49 55.16 37.51
C GLY A 206 -23.16 55.62 38.79
N ILE A 207 -22.34 56.33 39.56
CA ILE A 207 -22.71 57.27 40.61
C ILE A 207 -23.70 58.30 40.04
N LEU A 208 -24.84 58.51 40.70
CA LEU A 208 -25.47 59.83 40.84
C LEU A 208 -26.21 59.90 42.18
N ASN A 209 -25.57 60.54 43.15
CA ASN A 209 -26.26 61.26 44.23
C ASN A 209 -26.86 62.53 43.64
N PHE A 210 -28.11 62.85 43.98
CA PHE A 210 -28.59 64.22 44.13
C PHE A 210 -29.74 64.22 45.15
N ASP A 211 -29.78 65.30 45.92
CA ASP A 211 -30.47 65.52 47.21
C ASP A 211 -31.99 65.29 47.24
#